data_AF-A0A5B8MB93-F1
#
_entry.id   AF-A0A5B8MB93-F1
#
_cell.length_a   1.000
_cell.length_b   1.000
_cell.length_c   1.000
_cell.angle_alpha   90.00
_cell.angle_beta   90.00
_cell.angle_gamma   90.00
#
_symmetry.space_group_name_H-M   'P 1'
#
loop_
_entity.id
_entity.type
_entity.pdbx_description
1 polymer ?
#
loop_
_entity_poly.entity_id
_entity_poly.type
_entity_poly.pdbx_seq_one_letter_code
_entity_poly.pdbx_strand_id
1 'polypeptide(L)' 'MVRRLANGEPQPKSALTAECHVQKSTLSHHFKTLREAGLTQWQVNGRTHSIRLRRAELDERFPGLIDSLLTD' A
#
# COMPACT_ATOMS: atom_id res chain seq x y z
N MET A 1 4.10 -2.09 -5.62
CA MET A 1 3.65 -1.49 -4.34
C MET A 1 2.48 -2.25 -3.72
N VAL A 2 1.31 -2.38 -4.38
CA VAL A 2 0.14 -3.08 -3.84
C VAL A 2 0.48 -4.50 -3.36
N ARG A 3 1.26 -5.26 -4.15
CA ARG A 3 1.76 -6.60 -3.78
C ARG A 3 2.47 -6.66 -2.42
N ARG A 4 3.20 -5.61 -2.02
CA ARG A 4 3.91 -5.56 -0.73
C ARG A 4 3.00 -5.22 0.45
N LEU A 5 1.87 -4.59 0.17
CA LEU A 5 0.85 -4.25 1.16
C LEU A 5 -0.27 -5.29 1.23
N ALA A 6 -0.22 -6.32 0.38
CA ALA A 6 -1.31 -7.27 0.17
C ALA A 6 -1.63 -8.13 1.39
N ASN A 7 -0.67 -8.32 2.30
CA ASN A 7 -0.87 -9.02 3.56
C ASN A 7 -1.63 -8.17 4.60
N GLY A 8 -1.94 -6.90 4.31
CA GLY A 8 -2.64 -5.99 5.23
C GLY A 8 -1.78 -5.46 6.37
N GLU A 9 -0.52 -5.90 6.47
CA GLU A 9 0.38 -5.49 7.54
C GLU A 9 0.95 -4.09 7.27
N PRO A 10 1.17 -3.27 8.32
CA PRO A 10 1.83 -1.98 8.18
C PRO A 10 3.26 -2.14 7.68
N GLN A 11 3.55 -1.56 6.52
CA GLN A 11 4.89 -1.48 5.97
C GLN A 11 5.46 -0.07 6.12
N PRO A 12 6.70 0.10 6.59
CA PRO A 12 7.31 1.42 6.65
C PRO A 12 7.49 1.98 5.22
N LYS A 13 7.16 3.27 5.04
CA LYS A 13 7.28 3.97 3.75
C LYS A 13 8.69 3.86 3.15
N SER A 14 9.71 3.82 4.00
CA SER A 14 11.11 3.63 3.60
C SER A 14 11.35 2.27 2.95
N ALA A 15 10.80 1.18 3.48
CA ALA A 15 10.93 -0.15 2.88
C ALA A 15 10.27 -0.21 1.49
N LEU A 16 9.06 0.33 1.35
CA LEU A 16 8.37 0.41 0.06
C LEU A 16 9.14 1.24 -0.97
N THR A 17 9.86 2.27 -0.52
CA THR A 17 10.71 3.11 -1.38
C THR A 17 11.98 2.39 -1.82
N ALA A 18 12.55 1.55 -0.96
CA ALA A 18 13.75 0.77 -1.29
C ALA A 18 13.43 -0.37 -2.28
N GLU A 19 12.28 -1.01 -2.13
CA GLU A 19 11.91 -2.19 -2.93
C GLU A 19 11.26 -1.86 -4.28
N CYS A 20 10.56 -0.73 -4.37
CA CYS A 20 10.00 -0.27 -5.63
C CYS A 20 11.08 0.55 -6.34
N HIS A 21 11.81 -0.06 -7.28
CA HIS A 21 12.93 0.52 -8.04
C HIS A 21 12.47 1.64 -9.02
N VAL A 22 11.84 2.69 -8.49
CA VAL A 22 11.27 3.84 -9.22
C VAL A 22 11.66 5.13 -8.52
N GLN A 23 11.59 6.25 -9.24
CA GLN A 23 11.95 7.55 -8.68
C GLN A 23 11.04 7.93 -7.49
N LYS A 24 11.61 8.67 -6.53
CA LYS A 24 10.91 9.11 -5.30
C LYS A 24 9.66 9.95 -5.60
N SER A 25 9.70 10.76 -6.66
CA SER A 25 8.56 11.56 -7.14
C SER A 25 7.42 10.65 -7.60
N THR A 26 7.71 9.65 -8.42
CA THR A 26 6.75 8.64 -8.91
C THR A 26 6.15 7.84 -7.76
N LEU A 27 6.95 7.42 -6.78
CA LEU A 27 6.44 6.74 -5.59
C LEU A 27 5.52 7.61 -4.75
N SER A 28 5.88 8.87 -4.56
CA SER A 28 5.06 9.83 -3.81
C SER A 28 3.72 10.03 -4.51
N HIS A 29 3.71 10.06 -5.84
CA HIS A 29 2.48 10.07 -6.63
C HIS A 29 1.64 8.81 -6.39
N HIS A 30 2.22 7.60 -6.51
CA HIS A 30 1.49 6.36 -6.22
C HIS A 30 0.94 6.29 -4.79
N PHE A 31 1.71 6.71 -3.78
CA PHE A 31 1.22 6.77 -2.41
C PHE A 31 0.04 7.73 -2.25
N LYS A 32 0.09 8.88 -2.92
CA LYS A 32 -1.02 9.84 -2.95
C LYS A 32 -2.25 9.22 -3.61
N THR A 33 -2.11 8.62 -4.80
CA THR A 33 -3.20 7.97 -5.52
C THR A 33 -3.85 6.85 -4.70
N LEU A 34 -3.06 5.97 -4.06
CA LEU A 34 -3.59 4.89 -3.22
C LEU A 34 -4.31 5.40 -1.96
N ARG A 35 -3.88 6.54 -1.42
CA ARG A 35 -4.53 7.20 -0.29
C ARG A 35 -5.85 7.84 -0.71
N GLU A 36 -5.86 8.56 -1.83
CA GLU A 36 -7.05 9.24 -2.37
C GLU A 36 -8.11 8.25 -2.84
N ALA A 37 -7.69 7.11 -3.40
CA ALA A 37 -8.58 6.00 -3.73
C ALA A 37 -9.15 5.27 -2.48
N GLY A 38 -8.71 5.66 -1.28
CA GLY A 38 -9.18 5.05 -0.03
C GLY A 38 -8.73 3.59 0.16
N LEU A 39 -7.71 3.14 -0.59
CA LEU A 39 -7.20 1.76 -0.56
C LEU A 39 -6.23 1.53 0.60
N THR A 40 -5.53 2.59 1.03
CA THR A 40 -4.47 2.49 2.04
C THR A 40 -4.76 3.36 3.25
N GLN A 41 -4.27 2.93 4.41
CA GLN A 41 -4.28 3.69 5.64
C GLN A 41 -2.85 4.05 6.04
N TRP A 42 -2.67 5.29 6.48
CA TRP A 42 -1.41 5.81 6.98
C TRP A 42 -1.41 5.82 8.50
N GLN A 43 -0.32 5.34 9.09
CA GLN A 43 -0.06 5.40 10.52
C GLN A 43 1.29 6.07 10.74
N VAL A 44 1.29 7.14 11.54
CA VAL A 44 2.49 7.88 11.92
C VAL A 44 2.90 7.42 13.30
N ASN A 45 4.05 6.74 13.38
CA ASN A 45 4.65 6.27 14.62
C ASN A 45 5.96 7.03 14.84
N GLY A 46 5.87 8.16 15.57
CA GLY A 46 6.98 9.07 15.80
C GLY A 46 7.53 9.65 14.48
N ARG A 47 8.77 9.30 14.14
CA ARG A 47 9.45 9.74 12.91
C ARG A 47 9.20 8.83 11.71
N THR A 48 8.52 7.71 11.90
CA THR A 48 8.30 6.71 10.86
C THR A 48 6.87 6.75 10.37
N HIS A 49 6.70 6.81 9.05
CA HIS A 49 5.39 6.67 8.42
C HIS A 49 5.24 5.24 7.93
N SER A 50 4.17 4.59 8.36
CA SER A 50 3.81 3.25 7.93
C SER A 50 2.50 3.28 7.14
N ILE A 51 2.43 2.41 6.15
CA ILE A 51 1.35 2.32 5.17
C ILE A 51 0.83 0.90 5.22
N ARG A 52 -0.47 0.73 5.37
CA ARG A 52 -1.13 -0.58 5.30
C ARG A 52 -2.24 -0.54 4.25
N LEU A 53 -2.49 -1.67 3.60
CA LEU A 53 -3.68 -1.83 2.77
C LEU A 53 -4.90 -2.02 3.67
N ARG A 54 -6.05 -1.44 3.31
CA ARG A 54 -7.34 -1.71 3.99
C ARG A 54 -7.89 -3.05 3.53
N ARG A 55 -7.09 -4.12 3.70
CA ARG A 55 -7.31 -5.44 3.08
C ARG A 55 -8.71 -5.98 3.36
N ALA A 56 -9.11 -6.03 4.64
CA ALA A 56 -10.43 -6.51 5.04
C ALA A 56 -11.59 -5.76 4.36
N GLU A 57 -11.51 -4.43 4.28
CA GLU A 57 -12.56 -3.61 3.67
C GLU A 57 -12.59 -3.76 2.14
N LEU A 58 -11.43 -3.98 1.53
CA LEU A 58 -11.33 -4.25 0.10
C LEU A 58 -11.84 -5.65 -0.24
N ASP A 59 -11.58 -6.64 0.60
CA ASP A 59 -12.12 -7.98 0.43
C ASP A 59 -13.65 -8.01 0.62
N GLU A 60 -14.18 -7.23 1.54
CA GLU A 60 -15.64 -7.10 1.74
C GLU A 60 -16.33 -6.47 0.53
N ARG A 61 -15.74 -5.39 -0.03
CA ARG A 61 -16.33 -4.66 -1.16
C ARG A 61 -16.04 -5.29 -2.52
N PHE A 62 -14.87 -5.90 -2.67
CA PHE A 62 -14.36 -6.47 -3.91
C PHE A 62 -13.71 -7.84 -3.64
N PRO A 63 -14.52 -8.87 -3.35
CA PRO A 63 -13.99 -10.19 -3.00
C PRO A 63 -13.05 -10.75 -4.08
N GLY A 64 -11.85 -11.15 -3.68
CA GLY A 64 -10.84 -11.74 -4.57
C GLY A 64 -10.13 -10.77 -5.51
N LEU A 65 -10.42 -9.47 -5.48
CA LEU A 65 -9.74 -8.47 -6.31
C LEU A 65 -8.25 -8.39 -5.98
N ILE A 66 -7.90 -8.33 -4.70
CA ILE A 66 -6.50 -8.21 -4.33
C ILE A 66 -5.77 -9.49 -4.67
N ASP A 67 -6.38 -10.66 -4.45
CA ASP A 67 -5.76 -11.94 -4.77
C ASP A 67 -5.55 -12.11 -6.28
N SER A 68 -6.49 -11.66 -7.12
CA SER A 68 -6.33 -11.69 -8.57
C SER A 68 -5.20 -10.80 -9.09
N LEU A 69 -4.84 -9.74 -8.35
CA LEU A 69 -3.67 -8.89 -8.65
C LEU A 69 -2.35 -9.49 -8.17
N LEU A 70 -2.38 -10.56 -7.36
CA LEU A 70 -1.21 -11.26 -6.84
C LEU A 70 -0.91 -12.54 -7.62
N THR A 71 -1.91 -13.08 -8.31
CA THR A 71 -1.74 -14.18 -9.25
C THR A 71 -0.92 -13.68 -10.43
N ASP A 72 0.30 -14.20 -10.56
CA ASP A 72 1.17 -14.01 -11.74
C ASP A 72 0.72 -14.95 -12.86
#